data_AF-A0AAX0K1L5-F1
#
_entry.id   AF-A0AAX0K1L5-F1
#
_cell.length_a   1.000
_cell.length_b   1.000
_cell.length_c   1.000
_cell.angle_alpha   90.00
_cell.angle_beta   90.00
_cell.angle_gamma   90.00
#
_symmetry.space_group_name_H-M   'P 1'
#
loop_
_entity.id
_entity.type
_entity.pdbx_description
1 polymer ?
#
loop_
_entity_poly.entity_id
_entity_poly.type
_entity_poly.pdbx_seq_one_letter_code
_entity_poly.pdbx_strand_id
1 'polypeptide(L)'
;MSRNRSYIAFQIKQNLLSKKNWGACLIFLLWSFWLCYQYLPANSTLENFSRQEVTAKYQKNAKFMKSFNPAFPNYPTIANAGTYVPQFMKAERAQLKAAGQGKYNRVAASMADELALTDRLVLQGQPWLSYPLQYYSDPNVVRDAGSGNQNRNGHYWNLEARTRLRQYANMANNNVTAAVINQQTALQQLQRAFFYGLALSLLLLTAMISTDLVTRDRKKQSILKNFPLTTWAMLNDKSLSALLMSGGLLLGFLAILLPFNMIKFGIGSLSLPIPVYEGLTFSTISLGQFIGEALVLLLLSVWLIIRLQVVLQLILKSEFASLAVTILLLVSESLYFLPGLVAINHNSLYLLPSYFNIGRLVVGFQNFRYETTKMTFVFGLIMILSVIVVLEVVIFCLTHKRHPKKREVASC
;
A
#
# COMPACT_ATOMS: atom_id res chain seq x y z
N MET A 1 30.66 -3.64 30.42
CA MET A 1 29.81 -3.28 29.26
C MET A 1 30.32 -4.03 28.02
N SER A 2 29.51 -4.91 27.42
CA SER A 2 29.94 -5.78 26.31
C SER A 2 30.32 -4.98 25.07
N ARG A 3 31.53 -5.22 24.52
CA ARG A 3 32.17 -4.45 23.43
C ARG A 3 31.32 -4.29 22.16
N ASN A 4 30.43 -5.24 21.84
CA ASN A 4 29.48 -5.14 20.72
C ASN A 4 28.52 -3.94 20.86
N ARG A 5 28.11 -3.59 22.09
CA ARG A 5 27.25 -2.42 22.34
C ARG A 5 27.96 -1.11 21.99
N SER A 6 29.29 -1.07 22.04
CA SER A 6 30.07 0.13 21.69
C SER A 6 30.10 0.38 20.18
N TYR A 7 30.22 -0.67 19.37
CA TYR A 7 30.27 -0.52 17.90
C TYR A 7 28.91 -0.17 17.30
N ILE A 8 27.82 -0.83 17.73
CA ILE A 8 26.49 -0.49 17.25
C ILE A 8 26.08 0.93 17.65
N ALA A 9 26.37 1.36 18.88
CA ALA A 9 26.12 2.74 19.32
C ALA A 9 26.92 3.76 18.51
N PHE A 10 28.18 3.43 18.18
CA PHE A 10 28.99 4.23 17.26
C PHE A 10 28.36 4.33 15.87
N GLN A 11 27.88 3.22 15.30
CA GLN A 11 27.23 3.23 13.98
C GLN A 11 25.91 4.00 14.00
N ILE A 12 25.09 3.87 15.04
CA ILE A 12 23.85 4.64 15.20
C ILE A 12 24.19 6.13 15.27
N LYS A 13 25.14 6.53 16.11
CA LYS A 13 25.58 7.93 16.22
C LYS A 13 26.12 8.45 14.88
N GLN A 14 26.87 7.64 14.15
CA GLN A 14 27.40 8.02 12.85
C GLN A 14 26.28 8.23 11.82
N ASN A 15 25.27 7.36 11.81
CA ASN A 15 24.13 7.49 10.92
C ASN A 15 23.25 8.70 11.28
N LEU A 16 23.05 8.97 12.57
CA LEU A 16 22.29 10.12 13.08
C LEU A 16 23.01 11.45 12.89
N LEU A 17 24.34 11.50 12.81
CA LEU A 17 25.08 12.73 12.56
C LEU A 17 25.35 12.98 11.06
N SER A 18 24.97 12.04 10.20
CA SER A 18 25.18 12.15 8.76
C SER A 18 24.25 13.19 8.13
N LYS A 19 24.83 14.28 7.60
CA LYS A 19 24.08 15.31 6.85
C LYS A 19 23.27 14.73 5.69
N LYS A 20 23.83 13.72 4.99
CA LYS A 20 23.15 12.99 3.91
C LYS A 20 21.87 12.33 4.42
N ASN A 21 21.96 11.62 5.54
CA ASN A 21 20.83 10.90 6.10
C ASN A 21 19.76 11.87 6.61
N TRP A 22 20.14 12.99 7.24
CA TRP A 22 19.20 14.05 7.58
C TRP A 22 18.50 14.66 6.37
N GLY A 23 19.21 14.85 5.25
CA GLY A 23 18.60 15.27 3.99
C GLY A 23 17.52 14.29 3.52
N ALA A 24 17.82 12.99 3.55
CA ALA A 24 16.85 11.94 3.23
C ALA A 24 15.66 11.94 4.21
N CYS A 25 15.90 12.07 5.52
CA CYS A 25 14.84 12.18 6.52
C CYS A 25 13.95 13.39 6.27
N LEU A 26 14.52 14.56 5.96
CA LEU A 26 13.75 15.77 5.68
C LEU A 26 12.85 15.61 4.45
N ILE A 27 13.37 15.05 3.36
CA ILE A 27 12.58 14.75 2.15
C ILE A 27 11.41 13.83 2.50
N PHE A 28 11.67 12.77 3.28
CA PHE A 28 10.64 11.83 3.70
C PHE A 28 9.59 12.49 4.59
N LEU A 29 9.98 13.36 5.52
CA LEU A 29 9.04 14.07 6.39
C LEU A 29 8.16 15.01 5.57
N LEU A 30 8.73 15.80 4.64
CA LEU A 30 7.96 16.67 3.75
C LEU A 30 6.98 15.87 2.89
N TRP A 31 7.43 14.76 2.32
CA TRP A 31 6.55 13.84 1.59
C TRP A 31 5.47 13.23 2.49
N SER A 32 5.79 12.89 3.75
CA SER A 32 4.84 12.36 4.73
C SER A 32 3.75 13.37 5.06
N PHE A 33 4.10 14.65 5.25
CA PHE A 33 3.13 15.72 5.43
C PHE A 33 2.22 15.87 4.21
N TRP A 34 2.80 15.92 3.00
CA TRP A 34 2.01 15.98 1.77
C TRP A 34 1.08 14.78 1.62
N LEU A 35 1.58 13.56 1.87
CA LEU A 35 0.77 12.34 1.78
C LEU A 35 -0.40 12.39 2.77
N CYS A 36 -0.14 12.71 4.03
CA CYS A 36 -1.15 12.67 5.10
C CYS A 36 -2.20 13.78 4.97
N TYR A 37 -1.81 15.00 4.61
CA TYR A 37 -2.68 16.17 4.69
C TYR A 37 -3.20 16.66 3.33
N GLN A 38 -2.54 16.31 2.22
CA GLN A 38 -2.98 16.69 0.88
C GLN A 38 -3.51 15.47 0.11
N TYR A 39 -2.71 14.42 -0.02
CA TYR A 39 -3.02 13.32 -0.94
C TYR A 39 -4.11 12.39 -0.41
N LEU A 40 -4.01 11.91 0.84
CA LEU A 40 -5.01 10.99 1.43
C LEU A 40 -6.41 11.63 1.56
N PRO A 41 -6.55 12.91 1.95
CA PRO A 41 -7.85 13.58 1.97
C PRO A 41 -8.42 13.82 0.57
N ALA A 42 -7.60 14.25 -0.40
CA ALA A 42 -8.05 14.49 -1.77
C ALA A 42 -8.53 13.20 -2.46
N ASN A 43 -7.90 12.06 -2.16
CA ASN A 43 -8.26 10.75 -2.70
C ASN A 43 -9.16 9.94 -1.76
N SER A 44 -10.05 10.60 -1.01
CA SER A 44 -10.98 9.93 -0.09
C SER A 44 -11.81 8.83 -0.76
N THR A 45 -12.37 7.93 0.04
CA THR A 45 -13.18 6.83 -0.49
C THR A 45 -14.36 7.37 -1.29
N LEU A 46 -14.51 6.88 -2.52
CA LEU A 46 -15.61 7.29 -3.40
C LEU A 46 -16.97 6.98 -2.78
N GLU A 47 -17.07 5.84 -2.08
CA GLU A 47 -18.25 5.48 -1.29
C GLU A 47 -18.16 6.10 0.10
N ASN A 48 -18.38 7.41 0.15
CA ASN A 48 -18.50 8.16 1.39
C ASN A 48 -19.98 8.43 1.72
N PHE A 49 -20.28 8.50 3.01
CA PHE A 49 -21.54 8.96 3.53
C PHE A 49 -21.41 10.40 4.03
N SER A 50 -22.15 11.29 3.39
CA SER A 50 -22.41 12.65 3.87
C SER A 50 -23.91 12.90 3.90
N ARG A 51 -24.43 13.30 5.06
CA ARG A 51 -25.86 13.60 5.21
C ARG A 51 -26.31 14.69 4.24
N GLN A 52 -25.46 15.67 3.98
CA GLN A 52 -25.74 16.77 3.04
C GLN A 52 -25.82 16.26 1.61
N GLU A 53 -24.86 15.44 1.17
CA GLU A 53 -24.81 14.91 -0.20
C GLU A 53 -26.00 13.98 -0.47
N VAL A 54 -26.30 13.07 0.45
CA VAL A 54 -27.46 12.15 0.31
C VAL A 54 -28.77 12.94 0.31
N THR A 55 -28.89 14.02 1.11
CA THR A 55 -30.08 14.89 1.10
C THR A 55 -30.23 15.59 -0.25
N ALA A 56 -29.14 16.16 -0.79
CA ALA A 56 -29.15 16.81 -2.09
C ALA A 56 -29.51 15.83 -3.22
N LYS A 57 -28.96 14.62 -3.18
CA LYS A 57 -29.27 13.53 -4.13
C LYS A 57 -30.74 13.13 -4.08
N TYR A 58 -31.29 12.92 -2.88
CA TYR A 58 -32.70 12.63 -2.68
C TYR A 58 -33.62 13.74 -3.20
N GLN A 59 -33.29 15.00 -2.91
CA GLN A 59 -34.07 16.15 -3.38
C GLN A 59 -34.03 16.28 -4.92
N LYS A 60 -32.86 16.04 -5.54
CA LYS A 60 -32.71 16.01 -6.99
C LYS A 60 -33.60 14.92 -7.62
N ASN A 61 -33.54 13.71 -7.09
CA ASN A 61 -34.36 12.58 -7.56
C ASN A 61 -35.85 12.84 -7.34
N ALA A 62 -36.24 13.39 -6.18
CA ALA A 62 -37.63 13.77 -5.91
C ALA A 62 -38.14 14.84 -6.87
N LYS A 63 -37.32 15.85 -7.21
CA LYS A 63 -37.67 16.87 -8.20
C LYS A 63 -37.84 16.26 -9.59
N PHE A 64 -36.92 15.39 -10.00
CA PHE A 64 -37.02 14.65 -11.26
C PHE A 64 -38.32 13.85 -11.34
N MET A 65 -38.65 13.07 -10.30
CA MET A 65 -39.86 12.25 -10.26
C MET A 65 -41.16 13.06 -10.26
N LYS A 66 -41.16 14.31 -9.73
CA LYS A 66 -42.32 15.20 -9.82
C LYS A 66 -42.60 15.69 -11.24
N SER A 67 -41.55 15.90 -12.03
CA SER A 67 -41.65 16.32 -13.44
C SER A 67 -41.62 15.14 -14.42
N PHE A 68 -41.46 13.91 -13.93
CA PHE A 68 -41.34 12.73 -14.75
C PHE A 68 -42.70 12.36 -15.34
N ASN A 69 -42.85 12.57 -16.65
CA ASN A 69 -44.01 12.12 -17.41
C ASN A 69 -43.56 10.95 -18.32
N PRO A 70 -44.13 9.75 -18.19
CA PRO A 70 -43.76 8.59 -19.01
C PRO A 70 -44.17 8.71 -20.49
N ALA A 71 -44.47 9.91 -21.00
CA ALA A 71 -44.98 10.21 -22.35
C ALA A 71 -44.09 9.76 -23.52
N PHE A 72 -42.95 9.12 -23.25
CA PHE A 72 -42.05 8.53 -24.23
C PHE A 72 -41.92 7.00 -24.03
N PRO A 73 -43.00 6.21 -24.17
CA PRO A 73 -42.97 4.75 -24.01
C PRO A 73 -42.01 4.07 -25.02
N ASN A 74 -41.68 4.75 -26.12
CA ASN A 74 -40.78 4.25 -27.16
C ASN A 74 -39.29 4.45 -26.85
N TYR A 75 -38.93 5.07 -25.72
CA TYR A 75 -37.55 5.23 -25.28
C TYR A 75 -37.31 4.40 -24.00
N PRO A 76 -36.77 3.17 -24.12
CA PRO A 76 -36.59 2.24 -22.99
C PRO A 76 -35.80 2.85 -21.82
N THR A 77 -34.89 3.78 -22.10
CA THR A 77 -34.08 4.49 -21.10
C THR A 77 -34.91 5.40 -20.20
N ILE A 78 -35.90 6.10 -20.76
CA ILE A 78 -36.79 7.01 -20.02
C ILE A 78 -37.82 6.19 -19.24
N ALA A 79 -38.39 5.14 -19.84
CA ALA A 79 -39.32 4.24 -19.17
C ALA A 79 -38.68 3.55 -17.95
N ASN A 80 -37.42 3.10 -18.08
CA ASN A 80 -36.68 2.45 -16.99
C ASN A 80 -36.35 3.39 -15.83
N ALA A 81 -36.16 4.70 -16.07
CA ALA A 81 -35.89 5.67 -15.02
C ALA A 81 -37.04 5.73 -13.99
N GLY A 82 -38.29 5.63 -14.45
CA GLY A 82 -39.49 5.57 -13.59
C GLY A 82 -39.51 4.34 -12.67
N THR A 83 -38.85 3.24 -13.05
CA THR A 83 -38.74 2.02 -12.25
C THR A 83 -37.57 2.07 -11.26
N TYR A 84 -36.42 2.59 -11.68
CA TYR A 84 -35.18 2.50 -10.90
C TYR A 84 -34.92 3.70 -9.98
N VAL A 85 -35.28 4.92 -10.39
CA VAL A 85 -35.10 6.12 -9.54
C VAL A 85 -35.82 5.99 -8.19
N PRO A 86 -37.06 5.46 -8.11
CA PRO A 86 -37.70 5.18 -6.82
C PRO A 86 -36.93 4.19 -5.93
N GLN A 87 -36.20 3.24 -6.51
CA GLN A 87 -35.38 2.28 -5.75
C GLN A 87 -34.17 2.99 -5.12
N PHE A 88 -33.50 3.86 -5.87
CA PHE A 88 -32.43 4.71 -5.33
C PHE A 88 -32.95 5.64 -4.23
N MET A 89 -34.08 6.31 -4.45
CA MET A 89 -34.71 7.18 -3.45
C MET A 89 -35.09 6.42 -2.17
N LYS A 90 -35.50 5.15 -2.28
CA LYS A 90 -35.79 4.30 -1.12
C LYS A 90 -34.53 4.06 -0.29
N ALA A 91 -33.39 3.78 -0.94
CA ALA A 91 -32.10 3.63 -0.27
C ALA A 91 -31.65 4.96 0.38
N GLU A 92 -31.68 6.07 -0.35
CA GLU A 92 -31.32 7.40 0.16
C GLU A 92 -32.14 7.78 1.40
N ARG A 93 -33.46 7.54 1.37
CA ARG A 93 -34.34 7.78 2.53
C ARG A 93 -33.99 6.88 3.72
N ALA A 94 -33.65 5.62 3.46
CA ALA A 94 -33.24 4.68 4.50
C ALA A 94 -31.92 5.10 5.16
N GLN A 95 -30.93 5.54 4.36
CA GLN A 95 -29.67 6.09 4.84
C GLN A 95 -29.90 7.33 5.74
N LEU A 96 -30.69 8.31 5.28
CA LEU A 96 -30.98 9.53 6.05
C LEU A 96 -31.71 9.22 7.37
N LYS A 97 -32.70 8.31 7.34
CA LYS A 97 -33.43 7.88 8.55
C LYS A 97 -32.51 7.17 9.54
N ALA A 98 -31.67 6.25 9.05
CA ALA A 98 -30.75 5.51 9.89
C ALA A 98 -29.68 6.42 10.52
N ALA A 99 -29.12 7.33 9.73
CA ALA A 99 -28.15 8.32 10.21
C ALA A 99 -28.77 9.26 11.26
N GLY A 100 -30.02 9.69 11.09
CA GLY A 100 -30.76 10.47 12.08
C GLY A 100 -30.97 9.75 13.42
N GLN A 101 -30.90 8.42 13.44
CA GLN A 101 -30.98 7.57 14.63
C GLN A 101 -29.60 7.14 15.17
N GLY A 102 -28.49 7.60 14.58
CA GLY A 102 -27.15 7.12 14.91
C GLY A 102 -26.92 5.65 14.57
N LYS A 103 -27.71 5.06 13.65
CA LYS A 103 -27.63 3.64 13.26
C LYS A 103 -26.80 3.46 11.99
N TYR A 104 -25.49 3.67 12.10
CA TYR A 104 -24.60 3.67 10.93
C TYR A 104 -24.38 2.30 10.30
N ASN A 105 -24.58 1.20 11.04
CA ASN A 105 -24.61 -0.13 10.42
C ASN A 105 -25.75 -0.26 9.39
N ARG A 106 -26.92 0.33 9.66
CA ARG A 106 -28.05 0.39 8.71
C ARG A 106 -27.79 1.35 7.54
N VAL A 107 -27.00 2.41 7.76
CA VAL A 107 -26.52 3.27 6.67
C VAL A 107 -25.65 2.45 5.72
N ALA A 108 -24.68 1.71 6.26
CA ALA A 108 -23.80 0.85 5.46
C ALA A 108 -24.58 -0.22 4.69
N ALA A 109 -25.59 -0.85 5.31
CA ALA A 109 -26.48 -1.81 4.65
C ALA A 109 -27.17 -1.18 3.43
N SER A 110 -27.76 0.00 3.61
CA SER A 110 -28.47 0.68 2.54
C SER A 110 -27.57 1.20 1.42
N MET A 111 -26.33 1.60 1.74
CA MET A 111 -25.33 1.93 0.72
C MET A 111 -24.89 0.68 -0.06
N ALA A 112 -24.72 -0.46 0.61
CA ALA A 112 -24.39 -1.71 -0.05
C ALA A 112 -25.49 -2.18 -1.04
N ASP A 113 -26.76 -1.99 -0.68
CA ASP A 113 -27.91 -2.29 -1.54
C ASP A 113 -27.96 -1.37 -2.77
N GLU A 114 -27.66 -0.08 -2.57
CA GLU A 114 -27.55 0.90 -3.65
C GLU A 114 -26.42 0.55 -4.63
N LEU A 115 -25.26 0.14 -4.13
CA LEU A 115 -24.15 -0.34 -4.96
C LEU A 115 -24.50 -1.62 -5.71
N ALA A 116 -25.22 -2.54 -5.07
CA ALA A 116 -25.71 -3.76 -5.73
C ALA A 116 -26.69 -3.47 -6.86
N LEU A 117 -27.59 -2.50 -6.66
CA LEU A 117 -28.49 -2.04 -7.70
C LEU A 117 -27.69 -1.44 -8.87
N THR A 118 -26.71 -0.58 -8.57
CA THR A 118 -25.85 0.07 -9.57
C THR A 118 -25.10 -0.96 -10.40
N ASP A 119 -24.40 -1.88 -9.74
CA ASP A 119 -23.64 -2.98 -10.35
C ASP A 119 -24.51 -3.82 -11.30
N ARG A 120 -25.69 -4.26 -10.82
CA ARG A 120 -26.64 -5.03 -11.63
C ARG A 120 -27.08 -4.27 -12.88
N LEU A 121 -27.42 -2.99 -12.76
CA LEU A 121 -27.92 -2.19 -13.88
C LEU A 121 -26.83 -1.88 -14.91
N VAL A 122 -25.60 -1.59 -14.46
CA VAL A 122 -24.46 -1.38 -15.36
C VAL A 122 -24.12 -2.67 -16.11
N LEU A 123 -24.11 -3.82 -15.44
CA LEU A 123 -23.85 -5.12 -16.07
C LEU A 123 -24.97 -5.57 -17.02
N GLN A 124 -26.21 -5.14 -16.80
CA GLN A 124 -27.33 -5.32 -17.74
C GLN A 124 -27.26 -4.38 -18.96
N GLY A 125 -26.22 -3.54 -19.07
CA GLY A 125 -26.02 -2.67 -20.22
C GLY A 125 -26.94 -1.47 -20.27
N GLN A 126 -27.44 -0.98 -19.11
CA GLN A 126 -28.26 0.23 -19.07
C GLN A 126 -27.42 1.45 -19.54
N PRO A 127 -27.74 2.07 -20.70
CA PRO A 127 -26.83 3.02 -21.36
C PRO A 127 -26.72 4.38 -20.65
N TRP A 128 -27.57 4.65 -19.67
CA TRP A 128 -27.61 5.90 -18.90
C TRP A 128 -26.96 5.78 -17.52
N LEU A 129 -26.49 4.59 -17.14
CA LEU A 129 -25.84 4.35 -15.86
C LEU A 129 -24.42 3.85 -16.09
N SER A 130 -23.47 4.48 -15.41
CA SER A 130 -22.08 4.06 -15.33
C SER A 130 -21.65 4.05 -13.88
N TYR A 131 -20.53 3.39 -13.61
CA TYR A 131 -19.86 3.55 -12.33
C TYR A 131 -19.34 5.00 -12.18
N PRO A 132 -19.02 5.46 -10.95
CA PRO A 132 -18.31 6.70 -10.75
C PRO A 132 -17.09 6.79 -11.68
N LEU A 133 -16.90 7.94 -12.34
CA LEU A 133 -15.84 8.13 -13.34
C LEU A 133 -14.44 7.79 -12.78
N GLN A 134 -14.27 8.01 -11.47
CA GLN A 134 -13.04 7.74 -10.75
C GLN A 134 -12.68 6.24 -10.69
N TYR A 135 -13.65 5.32 -10.82
CA TYR A 135 -13.36 3.89 -10.93
C TYR A 135 -12.68 3.53 -12.26
N TYR A 136 -12.84 4.35 -13.30
CA TYR A 136 -12.18 4.15 -14.59
C TYR A 136 -10.85 4.89 -14.70
N SER A 137 -10.55 5.82 -13.77
CA SER A 137 -9.35 6.66 -13.84
C SER A 137 -8.12 6.10 -13.13
N ASP A 138 -8.16 4.88 -12.58
CA ASP A 138 -6.98 4.28 -11.95
C ASP A 138 -5.89 4.01 -13.00
N PRO A 139 -4.75 4.73 -12.96
CA PRO A 139 -3.68 4.57 -13.95
C PRO A 139 -2.96 3.23 -13.83
N ASN A 140 -3.16 2.48 -12.73
CA ASN A 140 -2.53 1.19 -12.47
C ASN A 140 -3.35 -0.01 -12.96
N VAL A 141 -4.50 0.23 -13.57
CA VAL A 141 -5.42 -0.82 -14.01
C VAL A 141 -5.58 -0.77 -15.52
N VAL A 142 -5.75 -1.97 -16.10
CA VAL A 142 -5.92 -2.24 -17.53
C VAL A 142 -6.88 -1.21 -18.16
N ARG A 143 -6.33 -0.33 -18.99
CA ARG A 143 -7.10 0.34 -20.04
C ARG A 143 -7.22 -0.69 -21.15
N ASP A 144 -8.30 -1.48 -21.14
CA ASP A 144 -8.55 -2.37 -22.26
C ASP A 144 -8.82 -1.51 -23.49
N ALA A 145 -7.78 -1.41 -24.34
CA ALA A 145 -7.84 -0.82 -25.67
C ALA A 145 -8.60 -1.79 -26.58
N GLY A 146 -9.91 -1.97 -26.32
CA GLY A 146 -10.74 -2.96 -27.01
C GLY A 146 -12.11 -3.15 -26.36
N SER A 147 -13.08 -2.33 -26.78
CA SER A 147 -14.53 -2.56 -26.91
C SER A 147 -15.34 -3.51 -25.98
N GLY A 148 -15.01 -3.73 -24.70
CA GLY A 148 -15.93 -4.52 -23.85
C GLY A 148 -15.72 -4.53 -22.33
N ASN A 149 -14.52 -4.20 -21.84
CA ASN A 149 -14.15 -4.49 -20.46
C ASN A 149 -14.00 -3.26 -19.55
N GLN A 150 -14.39 -2.06 -19.99
CA GLN A 150 -14.30 -0.84 -19.15
C GLN A 150 -15.05 -1.01 -17.82
N ASN A 151 -16.15 -1.78 -17.84
CA ASN A 151 -16.94 -2.12 -16.66
C ASN A 151 -16.20 -2.98 -15.63
N ARG A 152 -15.07 -3.61 -15.97
CA ARG A 152 -14.31 -4.46 -15.04
C ARG A 152 -13.73 -3.66 -13.87
N ASN A 153 -13.17 -2.48 -14.13
CA ASN A 153 -12.57 -1.65 -13.07
C ASN A 153 -13.66 -1.10 -12.16
N GLY A 154 -14.75 -0.63 -12.77
CA GLY A 154 -15.94 -0.21 -12.04
C GLY A 154 -16.56 -1.33 -11.21
N HIS A 155 -16.66 -2.53 -11.77
CA HIS A 155 -17.15 -3.71 -11.06
C HIS A 155 -16.24 -4.09 -9.90
N TYR A 156 -14.91 -4.10 -10.08
CA TYR A 156 -13.94 -4.38 -9.03
C TYR A 156 -14.11 -3.44 -7.84
N TRP A 157 -14.10 -2.13 -8.07
CA TRP A 157 -14.20 -1.14 -6.99
C TRP A 157 -15.58 -1.10 -6.36
N ASN A 158 -16.65 -1.30 -7.13
CA ASN A 158 -17.99 -1.46 -6.58
C ASN A 158 -18.07 -2.70 -5.66
N LEU A 159 -17.52 -3.84 -6.11
CA LEU A 159 -17.53 -5.08 -5.37
C LEU A 159 -16.68 -5.00 -4.08
N GLU A 160 -15.52 -4.34 -4.13
CA GLU A 160 -14.68 -4.03 -2.96
C GLU A 160 -15.51 -3.25 -1.92
N ALA A 161 -16.07 -2.11 -2.34
CA ALA A 161 -16.79 -1.23 -1.43
C ALA A 161 -18.06 -1.87 -0.88
N ARG A 162 -18.81 -2.59 -1.72
CA ARG A 162 -20.00 -3.35 -1.32
C ARG A 162 -19.66 -4.43 -0.30
N THR A 163 -18.57 -5.17 -0.49
CA THR A 163 -18.13 -6.21 0.44
C THR A 163 -17.81 -5.62 1.81
N ARG A 164 -17.06 -4.52 1.84
CA ARG A 164 -16.77 -3.77 3.07
C ARG A 164 -18.04 -3.29 3.78
N LEU A 165 -18.94 -2.63 3.05
CA LEU A 165 -20.18 -2.08 3.60
C LEU A 165 -21.12 -3.17 4.13
N ARG A 166 -21.21 -4.32 3.46
CA ARG A 166 -21.97 -5.49 3.95
C ARG A 166 -21.41 -6.01 5.27
N GLN A 167 -20.10 -6.04 5.44
CA GLN A 167 -19.54 -6.45 6.72
C GLN A 167 -19.83 -5.41 7.80
N TYR A 168 -19.72 -4.12 7.52
CA TYR A 168 -20.11 -3.06 8.47
C TYR A 168 -21.59 -3.15 8.86
N ALA A 169 -22.47 -3.56 7.94
CA ALA A 169 -23.89 -3.75 8.23
C ALA A 169 -24.14 -4.85 9.28
N ASN A 170 -23.31 -5.89 9.30
CA ASN A 170 -23.41 -7.01 10.22
C ASN A 170 -22.71 -6.74 11.57
N MET A 171 -21.97 -5.64 11.70
CA MET A 171 -21.32 -5.26 12.95
C MET A 171 -22.29 -4.63 13.95
N ALA A 172 -21.94 -4.72 15.24
CA ALA A 172 -22.64 -4.01 16.30
C ALA A 172 -22.64 -2.49 16.03
N ASN A 173 -23.77 -1.82 16.25
CA ASN A 173 -23.95 -0.43 15.84
C ASN A 173 -22.91 0.53 16.45
N ASN A 174 -22.48 0.27 17.69
CA ASN A 174 -21.52 1.12 18.40
C ASN A 174 -20.11 1.07 17.76
N ASN A 175 -19.83 0.08 16.92
CA ASN A 175 -18.53 -0.10 16.27
C ASN A 175 -18.46 0.59 14.90
N VAL A 176 -19.59 1.07 14.37
CA VAL A 176 -19.67 1.70 13.05
C VAL A 176 -20.10 3.15 13.22
N THR A 177 -19.31 4.07 12.69
CA THR A 177 -19.59 5.51 12.69
C THR A 177 -19.48 6.05 11.25
N ALA A 178 -19.91 7.28 11.02
CA ALA A 178 -19.69 7.94 9.73
C ALA A 178 -18.20 7.95 9.32
N ALA A 179 -17.30 8.17 10.29
CA ALA A 179 -15.86 8.15 10.04
C ALA A 179 -15.35 6.75 9.62
N VAL A 180 -15.92 5.67 10.16
CA VAL A 180 -15.60 4.29 9.77
C VAL A 180 -16.07 3.99 8.35
N ILE A 181 -17.31 4.39 8.00
CA ILE A 181 -17.86 4.23 6.65
C ILE A 181 -16.98 4.95 5.63
N ASN A 182 -16.58 6.18 5.95
CA ASN A 182 -15.77 7.06 5.09
C ASN A 182 -14.27 6.70 5.10
N GLN A 183 -13.88 5.66 5.85
CA GLN A 183 -12.48 5.26 6.07
C GLN A 183 -11.54 6.37 6.55
N GLN A 184 -12.04 7.23 7.42
CA GLN A 184 -11.33 8.41 7.92
C GLN A 184 -10.60 8.17 9.24
N THR A 185 -10.84 7.04 9.92
CA THR A 185 -10.18 6.73 11.19
C THR A 185 -8.67 6.57 11.02
N ALA A 186 -7.89 6.85 12.08
CA ALA A 186 -6.44 6.86 12.00
C ALA A 186 -5.84 5.54 11.47
N LEU A 187 -6.37 4.39 11.91
CA LEU A 187 -5.92 3.06 11.45
C LEU A 187 -6.30 2.79 9.98
N GLN A 188 -7.47 3.23 9.52
CA GLN A 188 -7.86 3.11 8.11
C GLN A 188 -7.00 4.01 7.23
N GLN A 189 -6.64 5.21 7.69
CA GLN A 189 -5.71 6.08 6.97
C GLN A 189 -4.31 5.46 6.87
N LEU A 190 -3.85 4.73 7.89
CA LEU A 190 -2.60 3.98 7.81
C LEU A 190 -2.68 2.87 6.76
N GLN A 191 -3.78 2.10 6.72
CA GLN A 191 -4.01 1.10 5.68
C GLN A 191 -3.99 1.73 4.28
N ARG A 192 -4.64 2.88 4.10
CA ARG A 192 -4.61 3.64 2.85
C ARG A 192 -3.21 4.12 2.52
N ALA A 193 -2.42 4.59 3.48
CA ALA A 193 -1.04 4.99 3.26
C ALA A 193 -0.19 3.82 2.72
N PHE A 194 -0.36 2.61 3.27
CA PHE A 194 0.28 1.39 2.73
C PHE A 194 -0.15 1.10 1.29
N PHE A 195 -1.44 1.28 0.96
CA PHE A 195 -1.96 1.08 -0.39
C PHE A 195 -1.41 2.09 -1.41
N TYR A 196 -1.23 3.35 -1.01
CA TYR A 196 -0.80 4.46 -1.88
C TYR A 196 0.71 4.68 -1.95
N GLY A 197 1.54 3.86 -1.29
CA GLY A 197 2.99 3.84 -1.52
C GLY A 197 3.88 4.15 -0.31
N LEU A 198 3.36 4.14 0.92
CA LEU A 198 4.17 4.23 2.14
C LEU A 198 5.32 3.22 2.14
N ALA A 199 5.03 1.96 1.85
CA ALA A 199 6.06 0.92 1.81
C ALA A 199 7.17 1.24 0.80
N LEU A 200 6.81 1.54 -0.45
CA LEU A 200 7.77 1.86 -1.51
C LEU A 200 8.64 3.08 -1.17
N SER A 201 8.04 4.13 -0.61
CA SER A 201 8.77 5.32 -0.16
C SER A 201 9.80 4.97 0.93
N LEU A 202 9.42 4.17 1.93
CA LEU A 202 10.35 3.72 2.97
C LEU A 202 11.47 2.85 2.40
N LEU A 203 11.21 2.02 1.40
CA LEU A 203 12.25 1.22 0.73
C LEU A 203 13.25 2.09 -0.05
N LEU A 204 12.77 3.12 -0.77
CA LEU A 204 13.63 4.09 -1.46
C LEU A 204 14.52 4.84 -0.46
N LEU A 205 13.95 5.29 0.65
CA LEU A 205 14.70 5.99 1.70
C LEU A 205 15.69 5.06 2.42
N THR A 206 15.30 3.81 2.66
CA THR A 206 16.19 2.77 3.18
C THR A 206 17.38 2.57 2.26
N ALA A 207 17.15 2.52 0.94
CA ALA A 207 18.23 2.43 -0.05
C ALA A 207 19.19 3.62 0.07
N MET A 208 18.70 4.85 0.18
CA MET A 208 19.53 6.06 0.33
C MET A 208 20.35 6.08 1.65
N ILE A 209 19.74 5.65 2.75
CA ILE A 209 20.40 5.55 4.06
C ILE A 209 21.51 4.50 4.02
N SER A 210 21.26 3.38 3.33
CA SER A 210 22.19 2.25 3.26
C SER A 210 23.31 2.40 2.22
N THR A 211 23.25 3.40 1.32
CA THR A 211 24.21 3.62 0.21
C THR A 211 25.69 3.73 0.62
N ASP A 212 26.00 4.16 1.84
CA ASP A 212 27.38 4.37 2.30
C ASP A 212 27.85 3.35 3.36
N LEU A 213 27.07 2.29 3.64
CA LEU A 213 27.38 1.36 4.73
C LEU A 213 28.75 0.69 4.57
N VAL A 214 29.14 0.29 3.35
CA VAL A 214 30.40 -0.42 3.10
C VAL A 214 31.47 0.49 2.52
N THR A 215 31.10 1.45 1.68
CA THR A 215 32.06 2.32 0.97
C THR A 215 32.70 3.36 1.89
N ARG A 216 31.97 3.86 2.90
CA ARG A 216 32.47 4.80 3.90
C ARG A 216 33.70 4.28 4.64
N ASP A 217 33.70 2.98 4.93
CA ASP A 217 34.80 2.31 5.62
C ASP A 217 36.08 2.27 4.81
N ARG A 218 35.96 2.14 3.49
CA ARG A 218 37.12 2.14 2.60
C ARG A 218 37.85 3.48 2.63
N LYS A 219 37.12 4.57 2.85
CA LYS A 219 37.67 5.92 2.99
C LYS A 219 38.29 6.17 4.38
N LYS A 220 37.95 5.37 5.41
CA LYS A 220 38.38 5.56 6.81
C LYS A 220 38.89 4.27 7.46
N GLN A 221 39.81 3.58 6.80
CA GLN A 221 40.32 2.27 7.26
C GLN A 221 41.03 2.31 8.63
N SER A 222 41.61 3.44 9.02
CA SER A 222 42.35 3.59 10.29
C SER A 222 41.47 3.45 11.53
N ILE A 223 40.21 3.88 11.46
CA ILE A 223 39.26 3.85 12.60
C ILE A 223 38.75 2.41 12.84
N LEU A 224 38.69 1.60 11.80
CA LEU A 224 38.06 0.27 11.85
C LEU A 224 39.02 -0.84 12.28
N LYS A 225 40.33 -0.66 12.05
CA LYS A 225 41.37 -1.63 12.46
C LYS A 225 41.48 -1.82 13.97
N ASN A 226 40.95 -0.88 14.76
CA ASN A 226 41.03 -0.91 16.22
C ASN A 226 39.88 -1.69 16.89
N PHE A 227 38.88 -2.15 16.12
CA PHE A 227 37.78 -2.94 16.67
C PHE A 227 38.04 -4.45 16.49
N PRO A 228 38.01 -5.26 17.57
CA PRO A 228 38.23 -6.71 17.50
C PRO A 228 36.94 -7.44 17.06
N LEU A 229 36.38 -7.07 15.92
CA LEU A 229 35.18 -7.69 15.33
C LEU A 229 35.53 -8.33 13.99
N THR A 230 34.86 -9.44 13.66
CA THR A 230 34.95 -10.01 12.32
C THR A 230 34.27 -9.09 11.31
N THR A 231 34.71 -9.12 10.05
CA THR A 231 34.08 -8.33 8.98
C THR A 231 32.58 -8.64 8.85
N TRP A 232 32.20 -9.89 9.10
CA TRP A 232 30.80 -10.32 9.15
C TRP A 232 30.01 -9.64 10.28
N ALA A 233 30.53 -9.64 11.51
CA ALA A 233 29.87 -9.00 12.64
C ALA A 233 29.72 -7.48 12.42
N MET A 234 30.75 -6.81 11.88
CA MET A 234 30.69 -5.38 11.56
C MET A 234 29.58 -5.07 10.53
N LEU A 235 29.43 -5.89 9.48
CA LEU A 235 28.37 -5.71 8.49
C LEU A 235 26.97 -5.90 9.08
N ASN A 236 26.81 -6.82 10.03
CA ASN A 236 25.53 -7.04 10.71
C ASN A 236 25.16 -5.87 11.62
N ASP A 237 26.09 -5.34 12.42
CA ASP A 237 25.84 -4.17 13.27
C ASP A 237 25.47 -2.93 12.45
N LYS A 238 26.07 -2.78 11.26
CA LYS A 238 25.71 -1.73 10.30
C LYS A 238 24.36 -1.92 9.65
N SER A 239 24.03 -3.15 9.29
CA SER A 239 22.71 -3.47 8.73
C SER A 239 21.63 -3.21 9.78
N LEU A 240 21.90 -3.56 11.04
CA LEU A 240 21.03 -3.29 12.16
C LEU A 240 20.89 -1.78 12.44
N SER A 241 21.97 -1.00 12.35
CA SER A 241 21.87 0.47 12.53
C SER A 241 21.06 1.14 11.41
N ALA A 242 21.17 0.67 10.16
CA ALA A 242 20.34 1.12 9.05
C ALA A 242 18.87 0.71 9.21
N LEU A 243 18.62 -0.51 9.70
CA LEU A 243 17.28 -1.01 10.01
C LEU A 243 16.60 -0.16 11.10
N LEU A 244 17.31 0.13 12.19
CA LEU A 244 16.80 0.98 13.27
C LEU A 244 16.49 2.40 12.79
N MET A 245 17.34 2.97 11.95
CA MET A 245 17.10 4.29 11.37
C MET A 245 15.86 4.31 10.46
N SER A 246 15.68 3.26 9.64
CA SER A 246 14.50 3.11 8.78
C SER A 246 13.23 2.88 9.59
N GLY A 247 13.30 2.12 10.69
CA GLY A 247 12.21 1.99 11.67
C GLY A 247 11.86 3.32 12.35
N GLY A 248 12.87 4.14 12.66
CA GLY A 248 12.68 5.51 13.15
C GLY A 248 11.90 6.40 12.18
N LEU A 249 12.12 6.25 10.86
CA LEU A 249 11.33 6.95 9.85
C LEU A 249 9.86 6.53 9.85
N LEU A 250 9.58 5.23 9.98
CA LEU A 250 8.20 4.74 10.11
C LEU A 250 7.54 5.31 11.37
N LEU A 251 8.24 5.35 12.50
CA LEU A 251 7.72 5.99 13.72
C LEU A 251 7.47 7.49 13.53
N GLY A 252 8.36 8.19 12.83
CA GLY A 252 8.16 9.59 12.46
C GLY A 252 6.93 9.81 11.57
N PHE A 253 6.70 8.93 10.59
CA PHE A 253 5.49 8.94 9.77
C PHE A 253 4.23 8.74 10.62
N LEU A 254 4.23 7.77 11.53
CA LEU A 254 3.12 7.52 12.44
C LEU A 254 2.85 8.72 13.36
N ALA A 255 3.89 9.38 13.84
CA ALA A 255 3.77 10.59 14.65
C ALA A 255 3.14 11.77 13.87
N ILE A 256 3.28 11.82 12.54
CA ILE A 256 2.61 12.80 11.67
C ILE A 256 1.15 12.41 11.41
N LEU A 257 0.91 11.14 11.07
CA LEU A 257 -0.41 10.66 10.64
C LEU A 257 -1.41 10.56 11.80
N LEU A 258 -1.01 9.96 12.91
CA LEU A 258 -1.95 9.51 13.95
C LEU A 258 -2.61 10.67 14.72
N PRO A 259 -1.88 11.67 15.26
CA PRO A 259 -2.47 12.63 16.21
C PRO A 259 -3.67 13.39 15.65
N PHE A 260 -3.56 13.94 14.43
CA PHE A 260 -4.64 14.70 13.82
C PHE A 260 -5.86 13.84 13.50
N ASN A 261 -5.65 12.65 12.93
CA ASN A 261 -6.74 11.73 12.58
C ASN A 261 -7.41 11.15 13.82
N MET A 262 -6.65 10.85 14.88
CA MET A 262 -7.19 10.37 16.15
C MET A 262 -8.11 11.42 16.80
N ILE A 263 -7.71 12.69 16.82
CA ILE A 263 -8.51 13.78 17.41
C ILE A 263 -9.78 14.03 16.59
N LYS A 264 -9.68 14.03 15.25
CA LYS A 264 -10.79 14.42 14.38
C LYS A 264 -11.78 13.28 14.08
N PHE A 265 -11.28 12.06 13.92
CA PHE A 265 -12.05 10.92 13.41
C PHE A 265 -11.97 9.68 14.31
N GLY A 266 -11.21 9.73 15.39
CA GLY A 266 -10.96 8.60 16.27
C GLY A 266 -9.89 7.64 15.74
N ILE A 267 -9.45 6.72 16.60
CA ILE A 267 -8.43 5.71 16.29
C ILE A 267 -8.94 4.71 15.24
N GLY A 268 -10.19 4.26 15.39
CA GLY A 268 -10.75 3.13 14.66
C GLY A 268 -10.57 1.81 15.43
N SER A 269 -10.97 0.68 14.81
CA SER A 269 -10.82 -0.65 15.40
C SER A 269 -9.98 -1.56 14.51
N LEU A 270 -9.11 -2.37 15.12
CA LEU A 270 -8.36 -3.42 14.41
C LEU A 270 -9.26 -4.54 13.90
N SER A 271 -10.47 -4.68 14.44
CA SER A 271 -11.46 -5.66 13.96
C SER A 271 -12.20 -5.22 12.70
N LEU A 272 -11.90 -4.04 12.15
CA LEU A 272 -12.58 -3.56 10.96
C LEU A 272 -12.28 -4.46 9.76
N PRO A 273 -13.29 -4.91 9.01
CA PRO A 273 -13.12 -5.77 7.85
C PRO A 273 -12.47 -5.01 6.68
N ILE A 274 -11.44 -5.61 6.10
CA ILE A 274 -10.75 -5.16 4.89
C ILE A 274 -10.98 -6.20 3.79
N PRO A 275 -11.59 -5.83 2.65
CA PRO A 275 -11.77 -6.75 1.53
C PRO A 275 -10.43 -7.18 0.92
N VAL A 276 -10.31 -8.46 0.60
CA VAL A 276 -9.16 -9.05 -0.10
C VAL A 276 -9.66 -9.73 -1.36
N TYR A 277 -9.07 -9.38 -2.50
CA TYR A 277 -9.48 -9.92 -3.79
C TYR A 277 -8.96 -11.34 -4.02
N GLU A 278 -9.88 -12.26 -4.36
CA GLU A 278 -9.62 -13.68 -4.61
C GLU A 278 -9.97 -14.11 -6.05
N GLY A 279 -9.95 -13.17 -7.00
CA GLY A 279 -10.22 -13.44 -8.42
C GLY A 279 -11.62 -12.99 -8.85
N LEU A 280 -12.68 -13.70 -8.48
CA LEU A 280 -14.04 -13.26 -8.86
C LEU A 280 -14.80 -12.60 -7.70
N THR A 281 -14.32 -12.81 -6.48
CA THR A 281 -14.97 -12.39 -5.25
C THR A 281 -13.96 -11.73 -4.32
N PHE A 282 -14.49 -11.12 -3.25
CA PHE A 282 -13.68 -10.62 -2.16
C PHE A 282 -13.95 -11.44 -0.91
N SER A 283 -12.89 -11.93 -0.28
CA SER A 283 -12.91 -12.34 1.12
C SER A 283 -12.62 -11.14 2.00
N THR A 284 -12.58 -11.34 3.32
CA THR A 284 -12.32 -10.25 4.26
C THR A 284 -11.36 -10.69 5.34
N ILE A 285 -10.35 -9.87 5.58
CA ILE A 285 -9.44 -9.99 6.73
C ILE A 285 -9.71 -8.84 7.70
N SER A 286 -9.23 -8.97 8.95
CA SER A 286 -9.28 -7.85 9.88
C SER A 286 -8.23 -6.79 9.53
N LEU A 287 -8.49 -5.53 9.87
CA LEU A 287 -7.54 -4.43 9.73
C LEU A 287 -6.26 -4.69 10.52
N GLY A 288 -6.36 -5.33 11.68
CA GLY A 288 -5.20 -5.76 12.46
C GLY A 288 -4.35 -6.79 11.74
N GLN A 289 -4.98 -7.76 11.07
CA GLN A 289 -4.28 -8.73 10.23
C GLN A 289 -3.62 -8.03 9.03
N PHE A 290 -4.32 -7.13 8.33
CA PHE A 290 -3.73 -6.34 7.24
C PHE A 290 -2.47 -5.59 7.70
N ILE A 291 -2.57 -4.86 8.83
CA ILE A 291 -1.44 -4.08 9.37
C ILE A 291 -0.29 -5.01 9.75
N GLY A 292 -0.58 -6.14 10.40
CA GLY A 292 0.43 -7.13 10.77
C GLY A 292 1.17 -7.70 9.55
N GLU A 293 0.43 -8.16 8.55
CA GLU A 293 0.99 -8.70 7.30
C GLU A 293 1.80 -7.64 6.55
N ALA A 294 1.29 -6.41 6.44
CA ALA A 294 1.99 -5.31 5.80
C ALA A 294 3.29 -4.92 6.53
N LEU A 295 3.29 -4.90 7.86
CA LEU A 295 4.48 -4.62 8.67
C LEU A 295 5.53 -5.73 8.57
N VAL A 296 5.12 -7.00 8.55
CA VAL A 296 6.03 -8.14 8.37
C VAL A 296 6.70 -8.06 7.00
N LEU A 297 5.93 -7.87 5.92
CA LEU A 297 6.49 -7.71 4.58
C LEU A 297 7.39 -6.48 4.48
N LEU A 298 7.02 -5.37 5.12
CA LEU A 298 7.83 -4.15 5.10
C LEU A 298 9.17 -4.38 5.80
N LEU A 299 9.16 -4.99 6.98
CA LEU A 299 10.36 -5.29 7.75
C LEU A 299 11.32 -6.19 6.95
N LEU A 300 10.79 -7.25 6.34
CA LEU A 300 11.57 -8.16 5.49
C LEU A 300 12.10 -7.45 4.25
N SER A 301 11.29 -6.60 3.61
CA SER A 301 11.69 -5.84 2.43
C SER A 301 12.77 -4.81 2.75
N VAL A 302 12.65 -4.10 3.87
CA VAL A 302 13.68 -3.16 4.37
C VAL A 302 15.00 -3.92 4.61
N TRP A 303 14.93 -5.08 5.27
CA TRP A 303 16.10 -5.93 5.47
C TRP A 303 16.73 -6.38 4.14
N LEU A 304 15.91 -6.85 3.19
CA LEU A 304 16.34 -7.24 1.85
C LEU A 304 17.09 -6.10 1.16
N ILE A 305 16.53 -4.88 1.16
CA ILE A 305 17.15 -3.72 0.51
C ILE A 305 18.49 -3.37 1.15
N ILE A 306 18.60 -3.42 2.48
CA ILE A 306 19.88 -3.21 3.19
C ILE A 306 20.91 -4.26 2.76
N ARG A 307 20.53 -5.54 2.70
CA ARG A 307 21.45 -6.61 2.29
C ARG A 307 21.86 -6.53 0.82
N LEU A 308 20.91 -6.20 -0.05
CA LEU A 308 21.17 -5.96 -1.46
C LEU A 308 22.19 -4.81 -1.63
N GLN A 309 22.02 -3.72 -0.88
CA GLN A 309 22.94 -2.59 -0.89
C GLN A 309 24.35 -2.98 -0.45
N VAL A 310 24.47 -3.79 0.62
CA VAL A 310 25.77 -4.33 1.06
C VAL A 310 26.44 -5.14 -0.06
N VAL A 311 25.71 -6.05 -0.72
CA VAL A 311 26.23 -6.86 -1.84
C VAL A 311 26.69 -5.96 -2.99
N LEU A 312 25.83 -5.04 -3.43
CA LEU A 312 26.13 -4.13 -4.54
C LEU A 312 27.35 -3.26 -4.25
N GLN A 313 27.50 -2.75 -3.04
CA GLN A 313 28.68 -1.97 -2.65
C GLN A 313 29.96 -2.80 -2.55
N LEU A 314 29.85 -4.08 -2.19
CA LEU A 314 30.99 -5.00 -2.21
C LEU A 314 31.48 -5.25 -3.65
N ILE A 315 30.55 -5.45 -4.60
CA ILE A 315 30.81 -5.75 -6.02
C ILE A 315 31.20 -4.49 -6.81
N LEU A 316 30.31 -3.49 -6.87
CA LEU A 316 30.44 -2.29 -7.71
C LEU A 316 31.42 -1.28 -7.13
N LYS A 317 31.71 -1.34 -5.82
CA LYS A 317 32.65 -0.45 -5.13
C LYS A 317 32.28 1.05 -5.23
N SER A 318 31.04 1.37 -5.61
CA SER A 318 30.54 2.71 -5.85
C SER A 318 29.21 2.95 -5.14
N GLU A 319 29.14 4.04 -4.38
CA GLU A 319 27.93 4.53 -3.69
C GLU A 319 26.81 4.78 -4.71
N PHE A 320 27.08 5.61 -5.71
CA PHE A 320 26.10 6.01 -6.73
C PHE A 320 25.60 4.82 -7.56
N ALA A 321 26.49 3.92 -7.99
CA ALA A 321 26.08 2.78 -8.81
C ALA A 321 25.18 1.82 -8.00
N SER A 322 25.53 1.54 -6.74
CA SER A 322 24.71 0.67 -5.87
C SER A 322 23.31 1.24 -5.62
N LEU A 323 23.21 2.56 -5.41
CA LEU A 323 21.94 3.25 -5.25
C LEU A 323 21.12 3.23 -6.55
N ALA A 324 21.73 3.54 -7.69
CA ALA A 324 21.04 3.57 -8.99
C ALA A 324 20.42 2.21 -9.33
N VAL A 325 21.17 1.12 -9.15
CA VAL A 325 20.66 -0.26 -9.38
C VAL A 325 19.52 -0.59 -8.42
N THR A 326 19.61 -0.19 -7.16
CA THR A 326 18.55 -0.46 -6.17
C THR A 326 17.28 0.34 -6.46
N ILE A 327 17.39 1.61 -6.86
CA ILE A 327 16.23 2.42 -7.26
C ILE A 327 15.59 1.84 -8.52
N LEU A 328 16.40 1.47 -9.51
CA LEU A 328 15.91 0.83 -10.73
C LEU A 328 15.12 -0.44 -10.40
N LEU A 329 15.64 -1.29 -9.51
CA LEU A 329 14.93 -2.48 -9.04
C LEU A 329 13.58 -2.12 -8.39
N LEU A 330 13.56 -1.16 -7.46
CA LEU A 330 12.35 -0.75 -6.73
C LEU A 330 11.25 -0.19 -7.65
N VAL A 331 11.62 0.48 -8.74
CA VAL A 331 10.66 1.12 -9.68
C VAL A 331 10.39 0.25 -10.92
N SER A 332 11.16 -0.82 -11.12
CA SER A 332 11.10 -1.63 -12.35
C SER A 332 9.75 -2.30 -12.62
N GLU A 333 8.86 -2.44 -11.63
CA GLU A 333 7.48 -2.92 -11.87
C GLU A 333 6.79 -2.09 -12.97
N SER A 334 6.98 -0.77 -12.98
CA SER A 334 6.40 0.13 -13.97
C SER A 334 6.95 -0.06 -15.39
N LEU A 335 8.08 -0.76 -15.55
CA LEU A 335 8.71 -0.98 -16.86
C LEU A 335 8.11 -2.16 -17.62
N TYR A 336 7.64 -3.19 -16.91
CA TYR A 336 7.02 -4.37 -17.52
C TYR A 336 5.52 -4.45 -17.27
N PHE A 337 4.98 -3.62 -16.37
CA PHE A 337 3.55 -3.44 -16.21
C PHE A 337 3.07 -2.24 -17.03
N LEU A 338 2.65 -2.51 -18.27
CA LEU A 338 2.01 -1.52 -19.15
C LEU A 338 0.50 -1.79 -19.19
N PRO A 339 -0.34 -0.90 -18.62
CA PRO A 339 -1.79 -1.07 -18.64
C PRO A 339 -2.32 -1.22 -20.07
N GLY A 340 -3.06 -2.30 -20.36
CA GLY A 340 -3.71 -2.52 -21.66
C GLY A 340 -2.97 -3.45 -22.63
N LEU A 341 -1.76 -3.93 -22.29
CA LEU A 341 -1.12 -5.01 -23.03
C LEU A 341 -1.54 -6.36 -22.41
N VAL A 342 -2.47 -7.04 -23.08
CA VAL A 342 -3.18 -8.29 -22.68
C VAL A 342 -2.26 -9.53 -22.60
N ALA A 343 -0.96 -9.37 -22.42
CA ALA A 343 -0.02 -10.49 -22.31
C ALA A 343 0.90 -10.29 -21.10
N ILE A 344 0.32 -10.40 -19.90
CA ILE A 344 1.12 -10.61 -18.71
C ILE A 344 1.69 -12.03 -18.80
N ASN A 345 2.96 -12.12 -19.18
CA ASN A 345 3.68 -13.39 -19.20
C ASN A 345 3.66 -14.01 -17.80
N HIS A 346 3.37 -15.31 -17.69
CA HIS A 346 3.38 -16.08 -16.45
C HIS A 346 4.65 -15.83 -15.61
N ASN A 347 5.78 -15.56 -16.29
CA ASN A 347 7.07 -15.29 -15.65
C ASN A 347 7.11 -13.99 -14.83
N SER A 348 6.28 -13.00 -15.15
CA SER A 348 6.22 -11.73 -14.40
C SER A 348 5.77 -11.91 -12.95
N LEU A 349 5.05 -13.01 -12.65
CA LEU A 349 4.66 -13.42 -11.30
C LEU A 349 5.87 -13.60 -10.37
N TYR A 350 7.00 -14.05 -10.90
CA TYR A 350 8.19 -14.38 -10.10
C TYR A 350 9.19 -13.21 -10.03
N LEU A 351 8.86 -12.05 -10.58
CA LEU A 351 9.71 -10.87 -10.51
C LEU A 351 9.55 -10.20 -9.15
N LEU A 352 10.65 -10.10 -8.40
CA LEU A 352 10.70 -9.46 -7.08
C LEU A 352 10.05 -8.06 -7.02
N PRO A 353 10.22 -7.17 -8.02
CA PRO A 353 9.66 -5.82 -7.96
C PRO A 353 8.14 -5.76 -7.75
N SER A 354 7.37 -6.75 -8.24
CA SER A 354 5.92 -6.83 -8.06
C SER A 354 5.48 -6.96 -6.59
N TYR A 355 6.40 -7.33 -5.70
CA TYR A 355 6.16 -7.56 -4.28
C TYR A 355 6.47 -6.36 -3.39
N PHE A 356 7.07 -5.28 -3.92
CA PHE A 356 7.37 -4.07 -3.14
C PHE A 356 6.15 -3.15 -2.93
N ASN A 357 5.07 -3.35 -3.69
CA ASN A 357 3.78 -2.70 -3.50
C ASN A 357 2.94 -3.39 -2.39
N ILE A 358 3.47 -3.38 -1.17
CA ILE A 358 3.01 -4.22 -0.04
C ILE A 358 1.52 -4.04 0.26
N GLY A 359 1.01 -2.80 0.38
CA GLY A 359 -0.41 -2.58 0.69
C GLY A 359 -1.34 -3.12 -0.39
N ARG A 360 -0.94 -3.03 -1.67
CA ARG A 360 -1.67 -3.58 -2.81
C ARG A 360 -1.58 -5.10 -2.88
N LEU A 361 -0.45 -5.68 -2.47
CA LEU A 361 -0.26 -7.12 -2.40
C LEU A 361 -1.20 -7.75 -1.36
N VAL A 362 -1.24 -7.20 -0.14
CA VAL A 362 -2.03 -7.76 0.98
C VAL A 362 -3.53 -7.74 0.69
N VAL A 363 -4.05 -6.67 0.09
CA VAL A 363 -5.48 -6.62 -0.30
C VAL A 363 -5.81 -7.39 -1.58
N GLY A 364 -4.83 -8.08 -2.20
CA GLY A 364 -5.03 -8.81 -3.44
C GLY A 364 -5.21 -7.92 -4.67
N PHE A 365 -4.91 -6.63 -4.60
CA PHE A 365 -5.01 -5.75 -5.78
C PHE A 365 -3.98 -6.14 -6.87
N GLN A 366 -2.82 -6.68 -6.47
CA GLN A 366 -1.88 -7.27 -7.44
C GLN A 366 -2.48 -8.47 -8.17
N ASN A 367 -3.27 -9.32 -7.49
CA ASN A 367 -3.99 -10.42 -8.13
C ASN A 367 -4.97 -9.92 -9.21
N PHE A 368 -5.67 -8.81 -8.95
CA PHE A 368 -6.54 -8.17 -9.94
C PHE A 368 -5.75 -7.60 -11.12
N ARG A 369 -4.62 -6.92 -10.86
CA ARG A 369 -3.74 -6.33 -11.88
C ARG A 369 -3.06 -7.37 -12.77
N TYR A 370 -2.63 -8.49 -12.20
CA TYR A 370 -1.91 -9.56 -12.88
C TYR A 370 -2.81 -10.71 -13.34
N GLU A 371 -4.13 -10.58 -13.20
CA GLU A 371 -5.12 -11.61 -13.58
C GLU A 371 -4.79 -12.99 -13.01
N THR A 372 -4.42 -13.01 -11.74
CA THR A 372 -3.96 -14.20 -11.03
C THR A 372 -4.55 -14.25 -9.65
N THR A 373 -4.48 -15.40 -8.99
CA THR A 373 -4.85 -15.58 -7.58
C THR A 373 -3.62 -15.95 -6.74
N LYS A 374 -2.43 -16.02 -7.36
CA LYS A 374 -1.22 -16.57 -6.76
C LYS A 374 -0.41 -15.56 -5.95
N MET A 375 -0.56 -14.25 -6.18
CA MET A 375 0.18 -13.19 -5.49
C MET A 375 -0.40 -12.90 -4.11
N THR A 376 -0.29 -13.89 -3.22
CA THR A 376 -0.77 -13.83 -1.84
C THR A 376 0.31 -13.32 -0.89
N PHE A 377 -0.08 -12.98 0.35
CA PHE A 377 0.85 -12.66 1.44
C PHE A 377 1.94 -13.74 1.62
N VAL A 378 1.53 -15.02 1.67
CA VAL A 378 2.44 -16.15 1.86
C VAL A 378 3.43 -16.25 0.70
N PHE A 379 2.95 -16.10 -0.53
CA PHE A 379 3.83 -16.13 -1.70
C PHE A 379 4.84 -14.97 -1.69
N GLY A 380 4.40 -13.76 -1.33
CA GLY A 380 5.30 -12.62 -1.15
C GLY A 380 6.36 -12.85 -0.07
N LEU A 381 5.99 -13.48 1.04
CA LEU A 381 6.92 -13.85 2.11
C LEU A 381 7.99 -14.83 1.61
N ILE A 382 7.59 -15.88 0.87
CA ILE A 382 8.52 -16.86 0.27
C ILE A 382 9.47 -16.16 -0.72
N MET A 383 8.95 -15.31 -1.60
CA MET A 383 9.73 -14.58 -2.60
C MET A 383 10.79 -13.68 -1.94
N ILE A 384 10.42 -12.91 -0.93
CA ILE A 384 11.38 -12.02 -0.24
C ILE A 384 12.42 -12.84 0.54
N LEU A 385 12.00 -13.88 1.28
CA LEU A 385 12.93 -14.70 2.06
C LEU A 385 13.91 -15.47 1.18
N SER A 386 13.47 -16.04 0.06
CA SER A 386 14.35 -16.74 -0.88
C SER A 386 15.47 -15.84 -1.40
N VAL A 387 15.16 -14.59 -1.76
CA VAL A 387 16.16 -13.61 -2.20
C VAL A 387 17.08 -13.22 -1.05
N ILE A 388 16.57 -13.03 0.17
CA ILE A 388 17.40 -12.76 1.36
C ILE A 388 18.42 -13.89 1.56
N VAL A 389 18.00 -15.16 1.49
CA VAL A 389 18.90 -16.32 1.63
C VAL A 389 20.00 -16.29 0.58
N VAL A 390 19.67 -16.03 -0.68
CA VAL A 390 20.65 -15.89 -1.76
C VAL A 390 21.63 -14.76 -1.47
N LEU A 391 21.15 -13.60 -1.02
CA LEU A 391 22.00 -12.46 -0.67
C LEU A 391 22.95 -12.80 0.49
N GLU A 392 22.47 -13.46 1.55
CA GLU A 392 23.31 -13.85 2.69
C GLU A 392 24.43 -14.81 2.27
N VAL A 393 24.13 -15.80 1.41
CA VAL A 393 25.14 -16.70 0.83
C VAL A 393 26.18 -15.91 0.02
N VAL A 394 25.76 -14.93 -0.78
CA VAL A 394 26.67 -14.08 -1.56
C VAL A 394 27.55 -13.23 -0.64
N ILE A 395 27.00 -12.61 0.40
CA ILE A 395 27.79 -11.82 1.38
C ILE A 395 28.81 -12.73 2.08
N PHE A 396 28.41 -13.93 2.48
CA PHE A 396 29.30 -14.89 3.13
C PHE A 396 30.47 -15.25 2.22
N CYS A 397 30.19 -15.62 0.97
CA CYS A 397 31.22 -15.93 -0.04
C CYS A 397 32.19 -14.75 -0.29
N LEU A 398 31.67 -13.53 -0.41
CA LEU A 398 32.47 -12.33 -0.69
C LEU A 398 33.33 -11.90 0.50
N THR A 399 32.87 -12.15 1.73
CA THR A 399 33.62 -11.79 2.94
C THR A 399 34.69 -12.83 3.27
N HIS A 400 34.43 -14.12 3.05
CA HIS A 400 35.40 -15.19 3.37
C HIS A 400 36.54 -15.30 2.35
N LYS A 401 36.30 -15.01 1.06
CA LYS A 401 37.36 -15.00 0.02
C LYS A 401 38.45 -13.93 0.25
N ARG A 402 38.22 -12.94 1.12
CA ARG A 402 39.17 -11.83 1.38
C ARG A 402 40.23 -12.10 2.43
N HIS A 403 40.30 -13.31 3.01
CA HIS A 403 41.45 -13.77 3.77
C HIS A 403 42.37 -14.61 2.88
N PRO A 404 43.30 -14.02 2.09
CA PRO A 404 44.38 -14.81 1.53
C PRO A 404 45.21 -15.34 2.70
N LYS A 405 45.43 -16.67 2.73
CA LYS A 405 46.50 -17.29 3.52
C LYS A 405 47.74 -16.40 3.38
N LYS A 406 48.26 -15.90 4.51
CA LYS A 406 49.62 -15.34 4.54
C LYS A 406 50.52 -16.39 3.88
N ARG A 407 51.01 -16.10 2.66
CA ARG A 407 52.20 -16.78 2.17
C ARG A 407 53.30 -16.34 3.12
N GLU A 408 53.75 -17.26 3.95
CA GLU A 408 55.08 -17.20 4.54
C GLU A 408 56.05 -17.05 3.37
N VAL A 409 56.50 -15.83 3.15
CA VAL A 409 57.73 -15.62 2.40
C VAL A 409 58.81 -15.86 3.43
N ALA A 410 59.32 -17.09 3.41
CA ALA A 410 60.53 -17.47 4.12
C ALA A 410 61.64 -16.50 3.70
N SER A 411 62.22 -15.84 4.69
CA SER A 411 63.52 -15.20 4.59
C SER A 411 64.58 -16.30 4.40
N CYS A 412 65.23 -16.30 3.25
CA CYS A 412 66.61 -16.77 3.11
C CYS A 412 67.42 -15.66 2.45
#